data_AF-S7U5Y8-F1
#
_entry.id   AF-S7U5Y8-F1
#
_cell.length_a   1.000
_cell.length_b   1.000
_cell.length_c   1.000
_cell.angle_alpha   90.00
_cell.angle_beta   90.00
_cell.angle_gamma   90.00
#
_symmetry.space_group_name_H-M   'P 1'
#
loop_
_entity.id
_entity.type
_entity.pdbx_description
1 polymer ?
#
loop_
_entity_poly.entity_id
_entity_poly.type
_entity_poly.pdbx_seq_one_letter_code
_entity_poly.pdbx_strand_id
1 'polypeptide(L)'
;MRKHIIVGLAVAALLALALPSMAAPKAPADELVAPPAGATLTQGQVMFSHKTGHASYDCKTCHHTWDGKGEPTKCSSAGCHTDMKSKKGGGSFYAAFHAPQSKNSCLGCHREAKKAGKAKAPTSCTQCHPKKS
;
A
#
# COMPACT_ATOMS: atom_id res chain seq x y z
N MET A 1 -24.29 -24.56 49.23
CA MET A 1 -23.11 -23.75 48.82
C MET A 1 -22.22 -24.38 47.73
N ARG A 2 -22.44 -25.63 47.29
CA ARG A 2 -21.66 -26.25 46.17
C ARG A 2 -22.39 -26.32 44.82
N LYS A 3 -23.71 -26.07 44.77
CA LYS A 3 -24.51 -26.10 43.52
C LYS A 3 -24.57 -24.75 42.78
N HIS A 4 -24.38 -23.62 43.47
CA HIS A 4 -24.41 -22.29 42.84
C HIS A 4 -23.05 -21.84 42.27
N ILE A 5 -21.95 -22.50 42.65
CA ILE A 5 -20.61 -22.21 42.11
C ILE A 5 -20.48 -22.73 40.67
N ILE A 6 -21.18 -23.83 40.33
CA ILE A 6 -21.15 -24.41 38.98
C ILE A 6 -21.95 -23.55 37.98
N VAL A 7 -22.96 -22.83 38.44
CA VAL A 7 -23.81 -22.00 37.57
C VAL A 7 -23.17 -20.63 37.27
N GLY A 8 -22.27 -20.14 38.13
CA GLY A 8 -21.54 -18.88 37.90
C GLY A 8 -20.40 -18.99 36.87
N LEU A 9 -19.81 -20.19 36.70
CA LEU A 9 -18.72 -20.42 35.74
C LEU A 9 -19.20 -20.70 34.31
N ALA A 10 -20.47 -21.06 34.13
CA ALA A 10 -21.02 -21.32 32.79
C ALA A 10 -21.30 -20.03 32.00
N VAL A 11 -21.41 -18.87 32.65
CA VAL A 11 -21.71 -17.58 31.99
C VAL A 11 -20.44 -16.84 31.56
N ALA A 12 -19.28 -17.13 32.17
CA ALA A 12 -18.01 -16.51 31.80
C ALA A 12 -17.31 -17.17 30.58
N ALA A 13 -17.75 -18.36 30.16
CA ALA A 13 -17.14 -19.09 29.04
C ALA A 13 -17.85 -18.89 27.68
N LEU A 14 -19.02 -18.24 27.66
CA LEU A 14 -19.82 -18.03 26.45
C LEU A 14 -19.67 -16.64 25.81
N LEU A 15 -18.82 -15.78 26.38
CA LEU A 15 -18.38 -14.52 25.75
C LEU A 15 -17.03 -14.67 25.02
N ALA A 16 -16.75 -15.85 24.47
CA ALA A 16 -15.86 -15.96 23.31
C ALA A 16 -16.61 -15.40 22.09
N LEU A 17 -16.85 -14.08 22.14
CA LEU A 17 -17.40 -13.29 21.06
C LEU A 17 -16.57 -13.64 19.82
N ALA A 18 -17.25 -14.17 18.81
CA ALA A 18 -16.71 -14.36 17.48
C ALA A 18 -16.11 -13.02 17.03
N LEU A 19 -14.80 -12.85 17.27
CA LEU A 19 -14.04 -11.78 16.66
C LEU A 19 -14.19 -12.02 15.17
N PRO A 20 -14.80 -11.09 14.41
CA PRO A 20 -14.76 -11.20 12.96
C PRO A 20 -13.29 -11.32 12.61
N SER A 21 -12.92 -12.39 11.92
CA SER A 21 -11.57 -12.56 11.39
C SER A 21 -11.28 -11.35 10.53
N MET A 22 -10.59 -10.35 11.09
CA MET A 22 -10.06 -9.21 10.37
C MET A 22 -8.84 -9.72 9.59
N ALA A 23 -9.08 -10.67 8.68
CA ALA A 23 -8.06 -11.09 7.75
C ALA A 23 -7.82 -9.90 6.81
N ALA A 24 -6.62 -9.34 6.84
CA ALA A 24 -6.22 -8.35 5.87
C ALA A 24 -6.40 -8.93 4.45
N PRO A 25 -6.84 -8.12 3.48
CA PRO A 25 -6.97 -8.56 2.10
C PRO A 25 -5.63 -9.12 1.62
N LYS A 26 -5.71 -10.20 0.85
CA LYS A 26 -4.52 -10.79 0.24
C LYS A 26 -3.97 -9.82 -0.81
N ALA A 27 -2.69 -9.50 -0.72
CA ALA A 27 -2.04 -8.67 -1.71
C ALA A 27 -2.14 -9.31 -3.12
N PRO A 28 -2.39 -8.52 -4.17
CA PRO A 28 -2.50 -9.03 -5.52
C PRO A 28 -1.14 -9.51 -6.05
N ALA A 29 -1.18 -10.24 -7.17
CA ALA A 29 0.01 -10.63 -7.91
C ALA A 29 0.73 -9.40 -8.49
N ASP A 30 1.91 -9.61 -9.05
CA ASP A 30 2.69 -8.57 -9.70
C ASP A 30 1.91 -7.97 -10.88
N GLU A 31 1.86 -6.64 -10.96
CA GLU A 31 1.05 -5.92 -11.95
C GLU A 31 1.72 -4.63 -12.40
N LEU A 32 1.36 -4.17 -13.60
CA LEU A 32 1.78 -2.86 -14.07
C LEU A 32 1.02 -1.76 -13.31
N VAL A 33 1.74 -0.74 -12.86
CA VAL A 33 1.12 0.46 -12.29
C VAL A 33 0.25 1.12 -13.37
N ALA A 34 -1.06 1.04 -13.16
CA ALA A 34 -2.04 1.59 -14.08
C ALA A 34 -2.19 3.10 -13.87
N PRO A 35 -1.93 3.93 -14.89
CA PRO A 35 -2.26 5.35 -14.81
C PRO A 35 -3.78 5.55 -14.89
N PRO A 36 -4.30 6.75 -14.54
CA PRO A 36 -5.67 7.13 -14.83
C PRO A 36 -6.01 6.94 -16.32
N ALA A 37 -7.27 6.62 -16.61
CA ALA A 37 -7.74 6.45 -17.98
C ALA A 37 -7.46 7.71 -18.84
N GLY A 38 -7.00 7.50 -20.07
CA GLY A 38 -6.65 8.59 -20.98
C GLY A 38 -5.31 9.28 -20.70
N ALA A 39 -4.53 8.80 -19.72
CA ALA A 39 -3.20 9.34 -19.46
C ALA A 39 -2.19 8.98 -20.55
N THR A 40 -1.46 9.98 -21.03
CA THR A 40 -0.32 9.78 -21.94
C THR A 40 0.96 9.53 -21.14
N LEU A 41 1.54 8.34 -21.30
CA LEU A 41 2.79 7.98 -20.63
C LEU A 41 4.01 8.37 -21.45
N THR A 42 4.89 9.20 -20.88
CA THR A 42 6.18 9.56 -21.50
C THR A 42 7.29 8.56 -21.22
N GLN A 43 7.11 7.65 -20.26
CA GLN A 43 8.07 6.62 -19.85
C GLN A 43 7.43 5.22 -19.95
N GLY A 44 8.24 4.15 -19.87
CA GLY A 44 7.74 2.78 -19.78
C GLY A 44 6.93 2.56 -18.49
N GLN A 45 5.96 1.66 -18.54
CA GLN A 45 5.17 1.30 -17.36
C GLN A 45 6.05 0.57 -16.34
N VAL A 46 5.77 0.80 -15.06
CA VAL A 46 6.49 0.20 -13.94
C VAL A 46 5.77 -1.07 -13.55
N MET A 47 6.48 -2.20 -13.53
CA MET A 47 6.00 -3.42 -12.88
C MET A 47 6.15 -3.27 -11.37
N PHE A 48 5.06 -3.52 -10.64
CA PHE A 48 5.03 -3.47 -9.19
C PHE A 48 4.77 -4.86 -8.61
N SER A 49 5.45 -5.18 -7.51
CA SER A 49 5.33 -6.45 -6.80
C SER A 49 5.10 -6.21 -5.32
N HIS A 50 3.96 -6.67 -4.81
CA HIS A 50 3.72 -6.71 -3.36
C HIS A 50 4.63 -7.74 -2.66
N LYS A 51 4.97 -8.83 -3.35
CA LYS A 51 5.77 -9.93 -2.78
C LYS A 51 7.27 -9.62 -2.77
N THR A 52 7.78 -9.09 -3.87
CA THR A 52 9.21 -8.86 -4.06
C THR A 52 9.58 -7.47 -3.54
N GLY A 53 10.23 -7.43 -2.37
CA GLY A 53 10.75 -6.19 -1.78
C GLY A 53 9.76 -5.38 -0.96
N HIS A 54 8.45 -5.67 -1.01
CA HIS A 54 7.40 -4.93 -0.30
C HIS A 54 6.60 -5.76 0.72
N ALA A 55 6.77 -7.08 0.77
CA ALA A 55 5.92 -7.99 1.56
C ALA A 55 5.96 -7.74 3.08
N SER A 56 7.04 -7.16 3.58
CA SER A 56 7.24 -6.89 5.00
C SER A 56 6.74 -5.52 5.46
N TYR A 57 6.24 -4.68 4.54
CA TYR A 57 5.77 -3.34 4.88
C TYR A 57 4.29 -3.38 5.24
N ASP A 58 3.91 -2.54 6.20
CA ASP A 58 2.50 -2.33 6.54
C ASP A 58 1.75 -1.78 5.32
N CYS A 59 0.56 -2.32 5.02
CA CYS A 59 -0.24 -1.92 3.88
C CYS A 59 -0.53 -0.41 3.86
N LYS A 60 -0.67 0.20 5.05
CA LYS A 60 -0.91 1.64 5.25
C LYS A 60 0.31 2.50 4.97
N THR A 61 1.49 1.91 4.76
CA THR A 61 2.67 2.65 4.27
C THR A 61 2.38 3.25 2.90
N CYS A 62 1.74 2.48 2.00
CA CYS A 62 1.40 2.91 0.65
C CYS A 62 -0.09 3.27 0.55
N HIS A 63 -0.97 2.41 1.05
CA HIS A 63 -2.41 2.69 1.15
C HIS A 63 -2.69 3.55 2.38
N HIS A 64 -2.12 4.74 2.39
CA HIS A 64 -2.02 5.62 3.56
C HIS A 64 -3.35 6.22 4.04
N THR A 65 -4.45 5.94 3.35
CA THR A 65 -5.82 6.28 3.75
C THR A 65 -6.65 5.04 4.08
N TRP A 66 -6.10 3.84 3.95
CA TRP A 66 -6.81 2.60 4.20
C TRP A 66 -7.06 2.42 5.70
N ASP A 67 -8.31 2.14 6.06
CA ASP A 67 -8.74 1.94 7.43
C ASP A 67 -8.29 0.58 8.00
N GLY A 68 -7.83 -0.32 7.14
CA GLY A 68 -7.44 -1.70 7.48
C GLY A 68 -8.57 -2.71 7.28
N LYS A 69 -9.69 -2.30 6.67
CA LYS A 69 -10.87 -3.11 6.43
C LYS A 69 -11.14 -3.21 4.94
N GLY A 70 -11.54 -4.41 4.49
CA GLY A 70 -11.83 -4.67 3.08
C GLY A 70 -10.63 -4.40 2.16
N GLU A 71 -10.89 -4.26 0.86
CA GLU A 71 -9.86 -3.98 -0.12
C GLU A 71 -9.51 -2.48 -0.15
N PRO A 72 -8.22 -2.11 -0.23
CA PRO A 72 -7.83 -0.72 -0.37
C PRO A 72 -8.22 -0.17 -1.75
N THR A 73 -8.46 1.13 -1.81
CA THR A 73 -8.77 1.82 -3.06
C THR A 73 -7.51 2.09 -3.90
N LYS A 74 -7.71 2.30 -5.20
CA LYS A 74 -6.65 2.69 -6.14
C LYS A 74 -6.15 4.10 -5.83
N CYS A 75 -4.85 4.34 -6.07
CA CYS A 75 -4.25 5.66 -5.89
C CYS A 75 -4.94 6.75 -6.74
N SER A 76 -5.44 6.36 -7.92
CA SER A 76 -6.12 7.22 -8.91
C SER A 76 -7.64 7.23 -8.79
N SER A 77 -8.22 6.73 -7.68
CA SER A 77 -9.65 6.88 -7.42
C SER A 77 -10.04 8.36 -7.34
N ALA A 78 -11.32 8.66 -7.64
CA ALA A 78 -11.84 10.02 -7.58
C ALA A 78 -11.59 10.67 -6.21
N GLY A 79 -11.03 11.88 -6.20
CA GLY A 79 -10.66 12.59 -4.97
C GLY A 79 -9.29 12.22 -4.39
N CYS A 80 -8.54 11.32 -5.03
CA CYS A 80 -7.19 10.93 -4.62
C CYS A 80 -6.13 11.57 -5.53
N HIS A 81 -5.24 10.77 -6.13
CA HIS A 81 -4.16 11.25 -6.97
C HIS A 81 -4.56 11.25 -8.45
N THR A 82 -5.48 12.14 -8.84
CA THR A 82 -6.04 12.15 -10.21
C THR A 82 -5.45 13.23 -11.12
N ASP A 83 -4.68 14.18 -10.58
CA ASP A 83 -4.05 15.24 -11.39
C ASP A 83 -2.83 14.67 -12.14
N MET A 84 -2.98 14.52 -13.45
CA MET A 84 -1.93 14.05 -14.37
C MET A 84 -1.00 15.15 -14.88
N LYS A 85 -1.30 16.42 -14.63
CA LYS A 85 -0.54 17.57 -15.12
C LYS A 85 0.45 18.07 -14.07
N SER A 86 0.02 18.18 -12.81
CA SER A 86 0.91 18.64 -11.74
C SER A 86 1.98 17.61 -11.42
N LYS A 87 3.19 18.09 -11.11
CA LYS A 87 4.30 17.27 -10.59
C LYS A 87 4.47 17.37 -9.07
N LYS A 88 3.62 18.14 -8.39
CA LYS A 88 3.71 18.43 -6.95
C LYS A 88 2.31 18.46 -6.32
N GLY A 89 2.26 18.36 -4.99
CA GLY A 89 1.02 18.44 -4.22
C GLY A 89 0.30 17.10 -4.07
N GLY A 90 -0.61 17.03 -3.10
CA GLY A 90 -1.28 15.79 -2.70
C GLY A 90 -2.14 15.16 -3.79
N GLY A 91 -2.81 15.95 -4.65
CA GLY A 91 -3.64 15.41 -5.74
C GLY A 91 -2.88 14.93 -6.98
N SER A 92 -1.57 15.15 -7.06
CA SER A 92 -0.75 14.80 -8.23
C SER A 92 -0.47 13.31 -8.28
N PHE A 93 -0.86 12.66 -9.38
CA PHE A 93 -0.50 11.26 -9.65
C PHE A 93 1.01 11.09 -9.78
N TYR A 94 1.70 12.06 -10.40
CA TYR A 94 3.17 12.03 -10.49
C TYR A 94 3.82 12.08 -9.10
N ALA A 95 3.37 12.99 -8.23
CA ALA A 95 3.93 13.17 -6.91
C ALA A 95 3.67 11.95 -5.99
N ALA A 96 2.56 11.24 -6.18
CA ALA A 96 2.25 10.02 -5.44
C ALA A 96 3.38 8.98 -5.52
N PHE A 97 4.09 8.90 -6.65
CA PHE A 97 5.22 7.97 -6.83
C PHE A 97 6.61 8.63 -6.75
N HIS A 98 6.71 9.95 -7.02
CA HIS A 98 7.99 10.63 -7.21
C HIS A 98 8.36 11.66 -6.11
N ALA A 99 7.49 11.94 -5.14
CA ALA A 99 7.78 12.95 -4.12
C ALA A 99 9.00 12.57 -3.26
N PRO A 100 10.16 13.22 -3.39
CA PRO A 100 11.44 12.69 -2.87
C PRO A 100 11.55 12.67 -1.34
N GLN A 101 10.64 13.38 -0.66
CA GLN A 101 10.57 13.47 0.81
C GLN A 101 9.41 12.64 1.38
N SER A 102 8.57 12.02 0.53
CA SER A 102 7.43 11.23 0.98
C SER A 102 7.83 9.77 1.14
N LYS A 103 7.67 9.24 2.35
CA LYS A 103 7.85 7.81 2.65
C LYS A 103 6.79 6.93 1.98
N ASN A 104 5.68 7.51 1.53
CA ASN A 104 4.59 6.82 0.86
C ASN A 104 4.79 6.77 -0.67
N SER A 105 5.82 7.46 -1.18
CA SER A 105 6.16 7.45 -2.61
C SER A 105 7.29 6.46 -2.89
N CYS A 106 7.30 5.89 -4.09
CA CYS A 106 8.35 4.97 -4.53
C CYS A 106 9.74 5.62 -4.42
N LEU A 107 9.92 6.79 -5.03
CA LEU A 107 11.22 7.46 -5.09
C LEU A 107 11.70 7.91 -3.71
N GLY A 108 10.81 8.46 -2.88
CA GLY A 108 11.16 8.91 -1.54
C GLY A 108 11.59 7.75 -0.64
N CYS A 109 10.76 6.70 -0.57
CA CYS A 109 11.09 5.50 0.22
C CYS A 109 12.37 4.81 -0.28
N HIS A 110 12.54 4.62 -1.59
CA HIS A 110 13.75 4.01 -2.13
C HIS A 110 15.01 4.84 -1.90
N ARG A 111 14.92 6.18 -1.92
CA ARG A 111 16.05 7.04 -1.56
C ARG A 111 16.44 6.87 -0.10
N GLU A 112 15.48 6.80 0.81
CA GLU A 112 15.72 6.53 2.23
C GLU A 112 16.35 5.14 2.42
N ALA A 113 15.79 4.11 1.78
CA ALA A 113 16.32 2.75 1.82
C ALA A 113 17.77 2.68 1.30
N LYS A 114 18.07 3.38 0.20
CA LYS A 114 19.41 3.43 -0.37
C LYS A 114 20.41 4.14 0.54
N LYS A 115 20.00 5.25 1.18
CA LYS A 115 20.80 5.93 2.22
C LYS A 115 21.08 5.02 3.41
N ALA A 116 20.13 4.16 3.76
CA ALA A 116 20.27 3.14 4.80
C ALA A 116 21.04 1.87 4.33
N GLY A 117 21.75 1.94 3.21
CA GLY A 117 22.60 0.84 2.72
C GLY A 117 21.89 -0.24 1.91
N LYS A 118 20.59 -0.11 1.63
CA LYS A 118 19.85 -1.08 0.80
C LYS A 118 20.10 -0.81 -0.69
N ALA A 119 21.25 -1.26 -1.19
CA ALA A 119 21.74 -0.97 -2.55
C ALA A 119 20.79 -1.42 -3.68
N LYS A 120 19.91 -2.40 -3.43
CA LYS A 120 18.93 -2.91 -4.40
C LYS A 120 17.71 -2.01 -4.59
N ALA A 121 17.54 -0.96 -3.76
CA ALA A 121 16.43 -0.02 -3.93
C ALA A 121 16.64 0.85 -5.19
N PRO A 122 15.78 0.75 -6.22
CA PRO A 122 15.96 1.48 -7.46
C PRO A 122 15.65 2.96 -7.25
N THR A 123 16.56 3.83 -7.69
CA THR A 123 16.43 5.28 -7.51
C THR A 123 16.62 6.07 -8.80
N SER A 124 17.08 5.45 -9.88
CA SER A 124 17.18 6.10 -11.19
C SER A 124 15.95 5.80 -12.04
N CYS A 125 15.67 6.69 -13.02
CA CYS A 125 14.49 6.60 -13.86
C CYS A 125 14.41 5.25 -14.58
N THR A 126 15.51 4.78 -15.17
CA THR A 126 15.56 3.56 -15.99
C THR A 126 15.51 2.27 -15.18
N GLN A 127 15.80 2.33 -13.87
CA GLN A 127 15.65 1.17 -12.99
C GLN A 127 14.18 0.88 -12.66
N CYS A 128 13.32 1.90 -12.70
CA CYS A 128 11.87 1.75 -12.49
C CYS A 128 11.10 1.72 -13.82
N HIS A 129 11.45 2.59 -14.75
CA HIS A 129 10.85 2.74 -16.07
C HIS A 129 11.72 2.08 -17.14
N PRO A 130 11.50 0.79 -17.46
CA PRO A 130 12.21 0.17 -18.56
C PRO A 130 11.96 0.95 -19.86
N LYS A 131 12.97 0.99 -20.75
CA LYS A 131 12.77 1.57 -22.08
C LYS A 131 11.62 0.83 -22.76
N LYS A 132 10.67 1.57 -23.32
CA LYS A 132 9.64 0.99 -24.18
C LYS A 132 10.37 0.25 -25.31
N SER A 133 10.15 -1.06 -25.40
CA SER A 133 10.58 -1.87 -26.54
C SER A 133 9.71 -1.56 -27.75
#